data_AF-A0A7S4AMP4-F1
#
_entry.id   AF-A0A7S4AMP4-F1
#
_cell.length_a   1.000
_cell.length_b   1.000
_cell.length_c   1.000
_cell.angle_alpha   90.00
_cell.angle_beta   90.00
_cell.angle_gamma   90.00
#
_symmetry.space_group_name_H-M   'P 1'
#
loop_
_entity.id
_entity.type
_entity.pdbx_description
1 polymer ?
#
loop_
_entity_poly.entity_id
_entity_poly.type
_entity_poly.pdbx_seq_one_letter_code
_entity_poly.pdbx_strand_id
1 'polypeptide(L)'
;MKYQSAITSLAAVVLASSTTLDTVSSFVPTPSTARAVSTQSCSTAQNTQLAVASSEIIDNETAKPRKTREERLEAASKGLQVHCVGLSIHHADVEVREKLAVAECDWNTASNEICSSGDVVEAAVLSTCNRFEIYYAASDPRAAMASVTKFLAQRSGLPVGELRKNLFMLSGEDAVWHIMRVAGGLDSLIVGEGQILSQVRQCHLHSIEEDGCGGKVLSRLLNNAVAAGKRVRSETGISKGSVSVSSAAVELTEMLSQPDLNLPFSEARLAVVGAGTMTRLLVTHLASRGLEKITIVNRSLPRPQELAEQFPDVDIEIKLMDDLWDVVGRSDIVYTATSCTDYVIDQEKMEANGLAGGRPIMLVDISVPRNIGEDCKNVSLWFGVLFRFVSF
;
A
#
# COMPACT_ATOMS: atom_id res chain seq x y z
N MET A 1 -32.32 -3.68 -1.42
CA MET A 1 -32.62 -3.38 0.01
C MET A 1 -31.99 -4.35 1.00
N LYS A 2 -31.91 -5.68 0.74
CA LYS A 2 -31.29 -6.64 1.69
C LYS A 2 -29.78 -6.45 1.94
N TYR A 3 -29.02 -6.08 0.91
CA TYR A 3 -27.56 -5.86 1.04
C TYR A 3 -27.19 -4.55 1.77
N GLN A 4 -28.05 -3.53 1.74
CA GLN A 4 -27.76 -2.24 2.35
C GLN A 4 -27.80 -2.31 3.88
N SER A 5 -28.64 -3.17 4.45
CA SER A 5 -28.71 -3.39 5.90
C SER A 5 -27.50 -4.19 6.43
N ALA A 6 -27.01 -5.18 5.68
CA ALA A 6 -25.79 -5.92 6.02
C ALA A 6 -24.54 -5.03 5.95
N ILE A 7 -24.43 -4.18 4.93
CA ILE A 7 -23.34 -3.19 4.77
C ILE A 7 -23.36 -2.14 5.89
N THR A 8 -24.54 -1.66 6.29
CA THR A 8 -24.69 -0.73 7.41
C THR A 8 -24.33 -1.41 8.74
N SER A 9 -24.65 -2.70 8.90
CA SER A 9 -24.28 -3.49 10.07
C SER A 9 -22.77 -3.73 10.15
N LEU A 10 -22.08 -3.95 9.02
CA LEU A 10 -20.63 -4.11 8.97
C LEU A 10 -19.91 -2.80 9.32
N ALA A 11 -20.36 -1.67 8.77
CA ALA A 11 -19.86 -0.34 9.17
C ALA A 11 -20.11 -0.05 10.66
N ALA A 12 -21.26 -0.46 11.20
CA ALA A 12 -21.59 -0.31 12.61
C ALA A 12 -20.79 -1.23 13.53
N VAL A 13 -20.46 -2.46 13.11
CA VAL A 13 -19.61 -3.40 13.88
C VAL A 13 -18.15 -2.94 13.90
N VAL A 14 -17.65 -2.43 12.77
CA VAL A 14 -16.33 -1.79 12.67
C VAL A 14 -16.25 -0.54 13.57
N LEU A 15 -17.31 0.26 13.64
CA LEU A 15 -17.38 1.44 14.52
C LEU A 15 -17.60 1.08 16.01
N ALA A 16 -18.44 0.10 16.33
CA ALA A 16 -18.78 -0.27 17.70
C ALA A 16 -17.63 -0.98 18.43
N SER A 17 -16.74 -1.64 17.68
CA SER A 17 -15.51 -2.24 18.23
C SER A 17 -14.46 -1.20 18.67
N SER A 18 -14.66 0.08 18.33
CA SER A 18 -13.74 1.19 18.65
C SER A 18 -14.18 2.06 19.83
N THR A 19 -15.40 1.88 20.35
CA THR A 19 -15.98 2.74 21.39
C THR A 19 -15.95 2.10 22.78
N THR A 20 -14.76 1.87 23.32
CA THR A 20 -14.54 1.84 24.79
C THR A 20 -13.20 2.49 25.10
N LEU A 21 -13.13 3.82 24.98
CA LEU A 21 -12.03 4.59 25.54
C LEU A 21 -12.62 5.75 26.33
N ASP A 22 -12.54 5.59 27.66
CA ASP A 22 -12.85 6.62 28.64
C ASP A 22 -12.01 7.88 28.40
N THR A 23 -12.66 9.01 28.67
CA THR A 23 -12.13 10.37 28.62
C THR A 23 -10.80 10.51 29.34
N VAL A 24 -9.74 10.92 28.63
CA VAL A 24 -8.49 11.39 29.25
C VAL A 24 -8.16 12.82 28.78
N SER A 25 -8.08 13.66 29.81
CA SER A 25 -7.78 15.09 29.85
C SER A 25 -6.47 15.48 29.15
N SER A 26 -6.48 16.72 28.62
CA SER A 26 -5.39 17.47 28.00
C SER A 26 -4.02 17.31 28.66
N PHE A 27 -3.00 16.98 27.86
CA PHE A 27 -1.59 16.94 28.27
C PHE A 27 -0.80 18.05 27.55
N VAL A 28 -0.12 18.89 28.33
CA VAL A 28 0.83 19.92 27.87
C VAL A 28 2.23 19.48 28.31
N PRO A 29 3.24 19.42 27.42
CA PRO A 29 4.58 18.98 27.80
C PRO A 29 5.48 20.15 28.26
N THR A 30 6.15 19.99 29.40
CA THR A 30 7.28 20.83 29.84
C THR A 30 8.63 20.14 29.55
N PRO A 31 9.71 20.89 29.26
CA PRO A 31 11.00 20.33 28.88
C PRO A 31 11.85 19.88 30.08
N SER A 32 12.55 18.75 29.92
CA SER A 32 13.45 18.17 30.93
C SER A 32 14.89 18.64 30.74
N THR A 33 15.54 18.98 31.86
CA THR A 33 16.93 19.44 32.01
C THR A 33 17.94 18.29 32.00
N ALA A 34 19.00 18.43 31.21
CA ALA A 34 20.18 17.55 31.19
C ALA A 34 21.00 17.67 32.49
N ARG A 35 21.54 16.55 32.98
CA ARG A 35 22.42 16.47 34.15
C ARG A 35 23.83 16.05 33.71
N ALA A 36 24.81 16.87 34.03
CA ALA A 36 26.24 16.61 33.86
C ALA A 36 26.78 15.68 34.96
N VAL A 37 27.75 14.82 34.62
CA VAL A 37 28.60 14.12 35.60
C VAL A 37 30.06 14.23 35.15
N SER A 38 30.90 14.52 36.13
CA SER A 38 32.29 14.95 36.09
C SER A 38 33.33 13.81 36.11
N THR A 39 34.52 14.21 35.67
CA THR A 39 35.87 13.63 35.67
C THR A 39 36.41 12.97 36.94
N GLN A 40 37.30 11.97 36.77
CA GLN A 40 38.59 11.67 37.48
C GLN A 40 39.13 10.30 36.97
N SER A 41 40.40 9.88 37.02
CA SER A 41 41.77 10.40 36.76
C SER A 41 42.77 9.25 37.04
N CYS A 42 43.97 9.25 36.41
CA CYS A 42 45.18 8.41 36.67
C CYS A 42 45.17 6.93 36.19
N SER A 43 46.24 6.30 35.67
CA SER A 43 47.69 6.60 35.66
C SER A 43 48.48 5.78 34.61
N THR A 44 49.52 6.41 34.03
CA THR A 44 50.90 5.99 33.63
C THR A 44 51.22 4.61 33.00
N ALA A 45 51.82 4.60 31.79
CA ALA A 45 53.13 3.97 31.47
C ALA A 45 53.59 4.13 30.00
N GLN A 46 54.66 4.91 29.82
CA GLN A 46 55.88 4.70 29.00
C GLN A 46 55.84 4.43 27.48
N ASN A 47 56.24 5.47 26.75
CA ASN A 47 57.29 5.56 25.71
C ASN A 47 57.48 4.40 24.71
N THR A 48 57.26 4.71 23.43
CA THR A 48 58.24 4.40 22.37
C THR A 48 58.15 5.46 21.27
N GLN A 49 59.27 6.14 21.06
CA GLN A 49 59.48 7.14 20.02
C GLN A 49 59.54 6.47 18.65
N LEU A 50 58.79 6.99 17.68
CA LEU A 50 59.10 6.89 16.27
C LEU A 50 58.82 8.25 15.64
N ALA A 51 59.89 9.04 15.55
CA ALA A 51 59.93 10.27 14.79
C ALA A 51 60.05 9.92 13.31
N VAL A 52 59.08 10.34 12.50
CA VAL A 52 59.24 10.43 11.04
C VAL A 52 58.59 11.73 10.56
N ALA A 53 59.47 12.62 10.12
CA ALA A 53 59.33 13.67 9.11
C ALA A 53 58.11 14.61 9.17
N SER A 54 58.37 15.81 9.69
CA SER A 54 57.70 17.04 9.30
C SER A 54 57.68 17.18 7.77
N SER A 55 56.49 17.16 7.17
CA SER A 55 56.24 17.69 5.84
C SER A 55 55.11 18.71 5.94
N GLU A 56 55.54 19.96 5.83
CA GLU A 56 54.85 21.19 5.45
C GLU A 56 53.30 21.16 5.42
N ILE A 57 52.73 21.94 6.34
CA ILE A 57 51.34 22.41 6.31
C ILE A 57 51.18 23.27 5.05
N ILE A 58 50.46 22.74 4.06
CA ILE A 58 49.86 23.55 3.00
C ILE A 58 48.50 24.01 3.53
N ASP A 59 48.43 25.28 3.92
CA ASP A 59 47.18 25.99 4.18
C ASP A 59 46.33 25.98 2.91
N ASN A 60 45.32 25.12 2.86
CA ASN A 60 44.28 25.21 1.85
C ASN A 60 43.14 26.08 2.39
N GLU A 61 43.33 27.39 2.31
CA GLU A 61 42.26 28.38 2.35
C GLU A 61 41.28 28.10 1.20
N THR A 62 40.18 27.39 1.48
CA THR A 62 38.89 27.53 0.76
C THR A 62 37.79 26.74 1.48
N ALA A 63 37.71 26.84 2.81
CA ALA A 63 36.49 26.43 3.51
C ALA A 63 35.40 27.47 3.22
N LYS A 64 34.49 27.17 2.28
CA LYS A 64 33.32 28.02 2.01
C LYS A 64 32.61 28.36 3.33
N PRO A 65 32.32 29.65 3.60
CA PRO A 65 31.75 30.06 4.88
C PRO A 65 30.42 29.32 5.13
N ARG A 66 30.22 28.83 6.35
CA ARG A 66 28.96 28.19 6.77
C ARG A 66 27.84 29.23 6.69
N LYS A 67 26.93 29.05 5.72
CA LYS A 67 25.74 29.89 5.55
C LYS A 67 25.02 30.12 6.88
N THR A 68 24.58 31.36 7.11
CA THR A 68 23.77 31.74 8.29
C THR A 68 22.39 31.07 8.24
N ARG A 69 21.65 31.05 9.35
CA ARG A 69 20.32 30.43 9.40
C ARG A 69 19.35 31.08 8.40
N GLU A 70 19.43 32.39 8.23
CA GLU A 70 18.62 33.15 7.28
C GLU A 70 19.02 32.86 5.83
N GLU A 71 20.32 32.82 5.51
CA GLU A 71 20.80 32.42 4.18
C GLU A 71 20.47 30.96 3.83
N ARG A 72 20.36 30.08 4.83
CA ARG A 72 19.88 28.70 4.64
C ARG A 72 18.38 28.66 4.38
N LEU A 73 17.60 29.51 5.04
CA LEU A 73 16.16 29.62 4.83
C LEU A 73 15.84 30.27 3.48
N GLU A 74 16.60 31.27 3.05
CA GLU A 74 16.46 31.93 1.75
C GLU A 74 16.98 31.07 0.59
N ALA A 75 18.06 30.30 0.79
CA ALA A 75 18.47 29.27 -0.15
C ALA A 75 17.49 28.09 -0.22
N ALA A 76 16.79 27.79 0.88
CA ALA A 76 15.68 26.83 0.90
C ALA A 76 14.41 27.39 0.25
N SER A 77 14.18 28.71 0.28
CA SER A 77 13.03 29.35 -0.38
C SER A 77 13.19 29.50 -1.90
N LYS A 78 14.43 29.42 -2.41
CA LYS A 78 14.75 29.18 -3.83
C LYS A 78 14.92 27.68 -4.15
N GLY A 79 14.64 26.81 -3.18
CA GLY A 79 14.81 25.36 -3.27
C GLY A 79 13.63 24.68 -3.92
N LEU A 80 13.86 23.45 -4.36
CA LEU A 80 12.83 22.53 -4.86
C LEU A 80 11.69 22.42 -3.84
N GLN A 81 10.46 22.71 -4.26
CA GLN A 81 9.27 22.48 -3.45
C GLN A 81 8.74 21.07 -3.74
N VAL A 82 8.33 20.38 -2.68
CA VAL A 82 7.68 19.06 -2.79
C VAL A 82 6.20 19.25 -3.08
N HIS A 83 5.68 18.44 -4.00
CA HIS A 83 4.27 18.36 -4.32
C HIS A 83 3.83 16.90 -4.33
N CYS A 84 2.55 16.69 -4.14
CA CYS A 84 1.91 15.39 -4.31
C CYS A 84 0.67 15.58 -5.19
N VAL A 85 0.58 14.78 -6.25
CA VAL A 85 -0.64 14.66 -7.06
C VAL A 85 -1.02 13.21 -7.07
N GLY A 86 -2.27 12.91 -6.77
CA GLY A 86 -2.69 11.53 -6.72
C GLY A 86 -4.19 11.34 -6.63
N LEU A 87 -4.55 10.08 -6.51
CA LEU A 87 -5.88 9.65 -6.17
C LEU A 87 -5.88 8.61 -5.05
N SER A 88 -6.99 8.59 -4.32
CA SER A 88 -7.24 7.71 -3.19
C SER A 88 -8.64 7.14 -3.29
N ILE A 89 -8.87 6.02 -2.64
CA ILE A 89 -10.16 5.35 -2.51
C ILE A 89 -11.26 6.27 -1.97
N HIS A 90 -10.90 7.29 -1.17
CA HIS A 90 -11.84 8.22 -0.56
C HIS A 90 -12.53 9.19 -1.53
N HIS A 91 -12.04 9.31 -2.77
CA HIS A 91 -12.56 10.32 -3.71
C HIS A 91 -12.49 9.90 -5.18
N ALA A 92 -12.08 8.65 -5.48
CA ALA A 92 -11.98 8.15 -6.84
C ALA A 92 -12.47 6.70 -6.93
N ASP A 93 -13.39 6.46 -7.86
CA ASP A 93 -13.92 5.13 -8.14
C ASP A 93 -12.85 4.20 -8.71
N VAL A 94 -12.98 2.90 -8.43
CA VAL A 94 -12.00 1.87 -8.83
C VAL A 94 -11.69 1.87 -10.33
N GLU A 95 -12.70 2.16 -11.17
CA GLU A 95 -12.59 2.24 -12.64
C GLU A 95 -11.61 3.33 -13.11
N VAL A 96 -11.46 4.42 -12.35
CA VAL A 96 -10.48 5.48 -12.62
C VAL A 96 -9.11 5.09 -12.07
N ARG A 97 -9.09 4.46 -10.89
CA ARG A 97 -7.84 4.09 -10.20
C ARG A 97 -7.08 2.99 -10.93
N GLU A 98 -7.77 1.98 -11.45
CA GLU A 98 -7.15 0.87 -12.17
C GLU A 98 -6.45 1.33 -13.46
N LYS A 99 -6.98 2.36 -14.14
CA LYS A 99 -6.36 2.97 -15.34
C LYS A 99 -5.04 3.69 -15.04
N LEU A 100 -4.81 4.07 -13.78
CA LEU A 100 -3.58 4.71 -13.33
C LEU A 100 -2.65 3.75 -12.59
N ALA A 101 -3.08 2.52 -12.30
CA ALA A 101 -2.27 1.56 -11.57
C ALA A 101 -0.95 1.27 -12.30
N VAL A 102 0.13 1.22 -11.53
CA VAL A 102 1.48 0.89 -11.99
C VAL A 102 1.99 -0.29 -11.19
N ALA A 103 2.45 -1.34 -11.88
CA ALA A 103 3.13 -2.45 -11.25
C ALA A 103 4.42 -1.97 -10.56
N GLU A 104 4.81 -2.60 -9.46
CA GLU A 104 5.99 -2.19 -8.68
C GLU A 104 7.27 -2.11 -9.52
N CYS A 105 7.45 -3.04 -10.46
CA CYS A 105 8.60 -3.05 -11.38
C CYS A 105 8.67 -1.84 -12.33
N ASP A 106 7.55 -1.14 -12.54
CA ASP A 106 7.46 -0.04 -13.49
C ASP A 106 7.43 1.34 -12.79
N TRP A 107 7.57 1.38 -11.46
CA TRP A 107 7.55 2.63 -10.69
C TRP A 107 8.67 3.59 -11.10
N ASN A 108 9.88 3.06 -11.31
CA ASN A 108 11.02 3.85 -11.75
C ASN A 108 10.84 4.32 -13.19
N THR A 109 10.33 3.47 -14.10
CA THR A 109 10.00 3.88 -15.47
C THR A 109 9.01 5.04 -15.50
N ALA A 110 7.90 4.94 -14.75
CA ALA A 110 6.92 6.03 -14.65
C ALA A 110 7.52 7.31 -14.04
N SER A 111 8.38 7.20 -13.04
CA SER A 111 9.06 8.34 -12.42
C SER A 111 10.02 9.03 -13.41
N ASN A 112 10.77 8.24 -14.19
CA ASN A 112 11.68 8.75 -15.23
C ASN A 112 10.93 9.46 -16.36
N GLU A 113 9.77 8.95 -16.79
CA GLU A 113 8.93 9.59 -17.81
C GLU A 113 8.47 10.99 -17.36
N ILE A 114 8.15 11.15 -16.07
CA ILE A 114 7.77 12.45 -15.50
C ILE A 114 8.95 13.42 -15.49
N CYS A 115 10.11 12.98 -15.02
CA CYS A 115 11.34 13.80 -14.98
C CYS A 115 11.83 14.19 -16.38
N SER A 116 11.56 13.36 -17.39
CA SER A 116 11.94 13.61 -18.80
C SER A 116 11.27 14.86 -19.40
N SER A 117 10.21 15.40 -18.77
CA SER A 117 9.59 16.67 -19.16
C SER A 117 10.50 17.89 -18.94
N GLY A 118 11.48 17.80 -18.04
CA GLY A 118 12.36 18.90 -17.64
C GLY A 118 11.75 19.87 -16.60
N ASP A 119 10.44 19.82 -16.37
CA ASP A 119 9.76 20.65 -15.37
C ASP A 119 9.83 20.07 -13.95
N VAL A 120 10.05 18.76 -13.86
CA VAL A 120 10.16 17.98 -12.60
C VAL A 120 11.60 17.52 -12.43
N VAL A 121 12.17 17.76 -11.24
CA VAL A 121 13.58 17.42 -10.94
C VAL A 121 13.71 16.09 -10.23
N GLU A 122 12.78 15.78 -9.31
CA GLU A 122 12.73 14.49 -8.62
C GLU A 122 11.30 13.97 -8.67
N ALA A 123 11.12 12.66 -8.84
CA ALA A 123 9.82 12.01 -8.84
C ALA A 123 9.88 10.63 -8.19
N ALA A 124 8.82 10.26 -7.48
CA ALA A 124 8.60 8.94 -6.93
C ALA A 124 7.11 8.57 -7.04
N VAL A 125 6.84 7.40 -7.61
CA VAL A 125 5.49 6.86 -7.76
C VAL A 125 5.20 5.87 -6.63
N LEU A 126 4.03 6.03 -6.00
CA LEU A 126 3.46 5.09 -5.05
C LEU A 126 2.11 4.61 -5.60
N SER A 127 2.08 3.38 -6.12
CA SER A 127 0.88 2.75 -6.63
C SER A 127 0.49 1.58 -5.74
N THR A 128 -0.72 1.62 -5.17
CA THR A 128 -1.28 0.57 -4.32
C THR A 128 -2.70 0.26 -4.77
N CYS A 129 -3.34 -0.72 -4.12
CA CYS A 129 -4.74 -1.03 -4.39
C CYS A 129 -5.73 0.09 -4.02
N ASN A 130 -5.33 1.00 -3.13
CA ASN A 130 -6.21 2.05 -2.59
C ASN A 130 -5.80 3.44 -3.02
N ARG A 131 -4.59 3.63 -3.56
CA ARG A 131 -4.09 4.94 -3.95
C ARG A 131 -3.09 4.85 -5.09
N PHE A 132 -3.02 5.93 -5.86
CA PHE A 132 -2.00 6.18 -6.84
C PHE A 132 -1.49 7.60 -6.61
N GLU A 133 -0.24 7.74 -6.21
CA GLU A 133 0.33 9.03 -5.82
C GLU A 133 1.68 9.25 -6.48
N ILE A 134 1.88 10.47 -6.98
CA ILE A 134 3.15 10.94 -7.51
C ILE A 134 3.65 12.01 -6.55
N TYR A 135 4.74 11.71 -5.86
CA TYR A 135 5.51 12.68 -5.12
C TYR A 135 6.58 13.25 -6.02
N TYR A 136 6.65 14.56 -6.17
CA TYR A 136 7.63 15.19 -7.04
C TYR A 136 8.19 16.47 -6.43
N ALA A 137 9.42 16.80 -6.83
CA ALA A 137 10.08 18.04 -6.45
C ALA A 137 10.33 18.89 -7.70
N ALA A 138 9.91 20.14 -7.66
CA ALA A 138 10.00 21.05 -8.81
C ALA A 138 10.44 22.46 -8.40
N SER A 139 11.10 23.15 -9.33
CA SER A 139 11.50 24.56 -9.18
C SER A 139 10.39 25.51 -9.62
N ASP A 140 9.63 25.14 -10.65
CA ASP A 140 8.40 25.83 -11.07
C ASP A 140 7.19 24.90 -10.83
N PRO A 141 6.45 25.10 -9.73
CA PRO A 141 5.27 24.30 -9.40
C PRO A 141 4.20 24.29 -10.49
N ARG A 142 4.01 25.40 -11.22
CA ARG A 142 2.92 25.51 -12.20
C ARG A 142 3.24 24.72 -13.45
N ALA A 143 4.47 24.83 -13.95
CA ALA A 143 4.93 24.05 -15.10
C ALA A 143 4.93 22.55 -14.77
N ALA A 144 5.48 22.18 -13.62
CA ALA A 144 5.52 20.79 -13.15
C ALA A 144 4.11 20.18 -13.03
N MET A 145 3.16 20.91 -12.42
CA MET A 145 1.78 20.44 -12.29
C MET A 145 1.12 20.19 -13.65
N ALA A 146 1.36 21.05 -14.64
CA ALA A 146 0.84 20.85 -15.99
C ALA A 146 1.42 19.59 -16.65
N SER A 147 2.73 19.39 -16.52
CA SER A 147 3.44 18.22 -17.07
C SER A 147 3.03 16.92 -16.40
N VAL A 148 2.91 16.88 -15.07
CA VAL A 148 2.38 15.71 -14.34
C VAL A 148 0.93 15.42 -14.72
N THR A 149 0.07 16.44 -14.81
CA THR A 149 -1.33 16.24 -15.22
C THR A 149 -1.43 15.67 -16.64
N LYS A 150 -0.57 16.13 -17.55
CA LYS A 150 -0.50 15.62 -18.93
C LYS A 150 -0.05 14.16 -18.96
N PHE A 151 0.98 13.81 -18.20
CA PHE A 151 1.44 12.43 -18.03
C PHE A 151 0.31 11.52 -17.56
N LEU A 152 -0.42 11.91 -16.50
CA LEU A 152 -1.54 11.13 -15.97
C LEU A 152 -2.66 10.94 -17.00
N ALA A 153 -2.98 11.98 -17.78
CA ALA A 153 -4.00 11.90 -18.83
C ALA A 153 -3.58 10.96 -19.96
N GLN A 154 -2.31 11.01 -20.38
CA GLN A 154 -1.77 10.10 -21.40
C GLN A 154 -1.80 8.66 -20.92
N ARG A 155 -1.41 8.42 -19.67
CA ARG A 155 -1.37 7.07 -19.08
C ARG A 155 -2.76 6.47 -18.88
N SER A 156 -3.68 7.24 -18.31
CA SER A 156 -5.04 6.76 -18.04
C SER A 156 -5.93 6.67 -19.29
N GLY A 157 -5.55 7.35 -20.38
CA GLY A 157 -6.39 7.52 -21.56
C GLY A 157 -7.63 8.42 -21.30
N LEU A 158 -7.73 9.05 -20.13
CA LEU A 158 -8.87 9.87 -19.74
C LEU A 158 -8.65 11.36 -20.10
N PRO A 159 -9.71 12.08 -20.50
CA PRO A 159 -9.64 13.52 -20.66
C PRO A 159 -9.22 14.21 -19.36
N VAL A 160 -8.35 15.22 -19.46
CA VAL A 160 -7.84 15.98 -18.29
C VAL A 160 -8.96 16.53 -17.40
N GLY A 161 -10.09 16.95 -17.98
CA GLY A 161 -11.22 17.48 -17.24
C GLY A 161 -11.98 16.44 -16.39
N GLU A 162 -11.99 15.18 -16.83
CA GLU A 162 -12.56 14.06 -16.07
C GLU A 162 -11.59 13.61 -14.98
N LEU A 163 -10.32 13.49 -15.34
CA LEU A 163 -9.26 13.10 -14.42
C LEU A 163 -9.14 14.09 -13.25
N ARG A 164 -9.16 15.41 -13.52
CA ARG A 164 -9.04 16.45 -12.48
C ARG A 164 -10.07 16.36 -11.36
N LYS A 165 -11.28 15.87 -11.64
CA LYS A 165 -12.33 15.72 -10.62
C LYS A 165 -11.99 14.67 -9.57
N ASN A 166 -11.12 13.74 -9.95
CA ASN A 166 -10.71 12.60 -9.13
C ASN A 166 -9.31 12.79 -8.56
N LEU A 167 -8.60 13.90 -8.83
CA LEU A 167 -7.24 14.13 -8.34
C LEU A 167 -7.24 15.09 -7.16
N PHE A 168 -6.44 14.78 -6.15
CA PHE A 168 -6.00 15.76 -5.16
C PHE A 168 -4.62 16.29 -5.53
N MET A 169 -4.34 17.53 -5.12
CA MET A 169 -3.06 18.20 -5.36
C MET A 169 -2.63 18.91 -4.07
N LEU A 170 -1.48 18.52 -3.53
CA LEU A 170 -0.90 19.07 -2.30
C LEU A 170 0.47 19.66 -2.59
N SER A 171 0.84 20.70 -1.85
CA SER A 171 2.09 21.44 -2.05
C SER A 171 2.78 21.72 -0.72
N GLY A 172 4.10 21.69 -0.72
CA GLY A 172 4.92 22.02 0.45
C GLY A 172 4.56 21.16 1.66
N GLU A 173 4.23 21.83 2.77
CA GLU A 173 3.93 21.18 4.04
C GLU A 173 2.75 20.20 3.95
N ASP A 174 1.73 20.49 3.15
CA ASP A 174 0.57 19.61 3.01
C ASP A 174 0.95 18.26 2.39
N ALA A 175 1.84 18.27 1.38
CA ALA A 175 2.34 17.06 0.76
C ALA A 175 3.20 16.24 1.74
N VAL A 176 3.98 16.94 2.60
CA VAL A 176 4.78 16.30 3.65
C VAL A 176 3.88 15.69 4.71
N TRP A 177 2.88 16.41 5.21
CA TRP A 177 1.93 15.89 6.19
C TRP A 177 1.13 14.71 5.65
N HIS A 178 0.76 14.76 4.38
CA HIS A 178 0.04 13.68 3.72
C HIS A 178 0.82 12.37 3.73
N ILE A 179 2.07 12.35 3.22
CA ILE A 179 2.86 11.11 3.21
C ILE A 179 3.13 10.58 4.62
N MET A 180 3.26 11.46 5.63
CA MET A 180 3.40 11.05 7.03
C MET A 180 2.13 10.36 7.55
N ARG A 181 0.95 10.87 7.19
CA ARG A 181 -0.35 10.25 7.51
C ARG A 181 -0.54 8.92 6.79
N VAL A 182 -0.18 8.85 5.51
CA VAL A 182 -0.20 7.63 4.70
C VAL A 182 0.71 6.57 5.30
N ALA A 183 1.97 6.90 5.59
CA ALA A 183 2.93 5.97 6.21
C ALA A 183 2.50 5.55 7.63
N GLY A 184 1.83 6.45 8.36
CA GLY A 184 1.20 6.17 9.66
C GLY A 184 -0.02 5.26 9.59
N GLY A 185 -0.58 5.01 8.39
CA GLY A 185 -1.83 4.27 8.20
C GLY A 185 -3.07 5.04 8.67
N LEU A 186 -2.98 6.36 8.81
CA LEU A 186 -4.12 7.24 9.17
C LEU A 186 -4.98 7.60 7.96
N ASP A 187 -4.37 7.61 6.78
CA ASP A 187 -5.06 7.75 5.50
C ASP A 187 -4.98 6.38 4.82
N SER A 188 -5.86 5.46 5.21
CA SER A 188 -5.98 4.11 4.67
C SER A 188 -7.42 3.67 4.85
N LEU A 189 -7.94 2.84 3.94
CA LEU A 189 -9.29 2.29 4.06
C LEU A 189 -9.50 1.66 5.44
N ILE A 190 -8.46 0.98 5.91
CA ILE A 190 -8.36 0.44 7.25
C ILE A 190 -7.31 1.22 8.00
N VAL A 191 -7.76 1.98 9.00
CA VAL A 191 -6.87 2.74 9.87
C VAL A 191 -5.95 1.77 10.61
N GLY A 192 -4.64 2.03 10.53
CA GLY A 192 -3.62 1.22 11.20
C GLY A 192 -3.20 -0.06 10.48
N GLU A 193 -3.63 -0.30 9.23
CA GLU A 193 -3.19 -1.44 8.43
C GLU A 193 -1.68 -1.39 8.16
N GLY A 194 -0.93 -2.48 8.43
CA GLY A 194 0.53 -2.53 8.33
C GLY A 194 1.13 -2.41 6.91
N GLN A 195 0.35 -2.74 5.87
CA GLN A 195 0.90 -2.90 4.51
C GLN A 195 1.38 -1.59 3.90
N ILE A 196 0.65 -0.49 4.12
CA ILE A 196 0.98 0.81 3.53
C ILE A 196 2.38 1.30 3.95
N LEU A 197 2.79 1.06 5.19
CA LEU A 197 4.13 1.42 5.65
C LEU A 197 5.23 0.65 4.91
N SER A 198 4.96 -0.62 4.57
CA SER A 198 5.89 -1.43 3.76
C SER A 198 5.97 -0.89 2.33
N GLN A 199 4.83 -0.51 1.74
CA GLN A 199 4.77 0.04 0.39
C GLN A 199 5.48 1.40 0.29
N VAL A 200 5.31 2.29 1.28
CA VAL A 200 6.07 3.55 1.35
C VAL A 200 7.57 3.28 1.50
N ARG A 201 7.96 2.26 2.28
CA ARG A 201 9.37 1.85 2.36
C ARG A 201 9.87 1.32 1.01
N GLN A 202 9.10 0.50 0.30
CA GLN A 202 9.49 0.04 -1.04
C GLN A 202 9.63 1.21 -2.00
N CYS A 203 8.68 2.16 -2.00
CA CYS A 203 8.75 3.37 -2.82
C CYS A 203 10.03 4.17 -2.53
N HIS A 204 10.42 4.29 -1.25
CA HIS A 204 11.70 4.88 -0.87
C HIS A 204 12.89 4.13 -1.48
N LEU A 205 12.93 2.79 -1.33
CA LEU A 205 14.03 1.97 -1.83
C LEU A 205 14.17 2.07 -3.35
N HIS A 206 13.08 1.89 -4.10
CA HIS A 206 13.06 2.07 -5.55
C HIS A 206 13.53 3.46 -5.97
N SER A 207 13.10 4.50 -5.26
CA SER A 207 13.45 5.88 -5.59
C SER A 207 14.95 6.21 -5.49
N ILE A 208 15.73 5.41 -4.74
CA ILE A 208 17.17 5.61 -4.53
C ILE A 208 18.05 4.61 -5.30
N GLU A 209 17.44 3.70 -6.07
CA GLU A 209 18.17 2.79 -6.96
C GLU A 209 18.80 3.56 -8.14
N GLU A 210 19.70 2.90 -8.87
CA GLU A 210 20.45 3.54 -9.97
C GLU A 210 19.54 4.04 -11.11
N ASP A 211 18.42 3.35 -11.36
CA ASP A 211 17.39 3.73 -12.31
C ASP A 211 16.27 4.58 -11.70
N GLY A 212 16.38 4.93 -10.40
CA GLY A 212 15.43 5.74 -9.67
C GLY A 212 15.57 7.25 -9.89
N CYS A 213 14.47 7.99 -9.70
CA CYS A 213 14.40 9.45 -9.86
C CYS A 213 14.11 10.21 -8.54
N GLY A 214 14.31 9.58 -7.38
CA GLY A 214 13.93 10.15 -6.07
C GLY A 214 14.83 11.26 -5.53
N GLY A 215 15.98 11.50 -6.16
CA GLY A 215 16.94 12.54 -5.77
C GLY A 215 17.20 12.64 -4.25
N LYS A 216 17.54 13.84 -3.76
CA LYS A 216 17.87 14.04 -2.34
C LYS A 216 16.67 14.49 -1.52
N VAL A 217 15.74 15.24 -2.10
CA VAL A 217 14.61 15.82 -1.39
C VAL A 217 13.57 14.74 -1.12
N LEU A 218 13.13 13.99 -2.14
CA LEU A 218 12.13 12.93 -1.95
C LEU A 218 12.69 11.74 -1.19
N SER A 219 13.94 11.36 -1.43
CA SER A 219 14.61 10.31 -0.63
C SER A 219 14.55 10.63 0.87
N ARG A 220 14.87 11.87 1.26
CA ARG A 220 14.78 12.30 2.66
C ARG A 220 13.34 12.33 3.17
N LEU A 221 12.40 12.79 2.34
CA LEU A 221 10.97 12.83 2.68
C LEU A 221 10.42 11.42 2.97
N LEU A 222 10.62 10.49 2.04
CA LEU A 222 10.11 9.13 2.14
C LEU A 222 10.74 8.39 3.31
N ASN A 223 12.05 8.54 3.54
CA ASN A 223 12.71 7.95 4.70
C ASN A 223 12.15 8.50 6.03
N ASN A 224 11.92 9.82 6.11
CA ASN A 224 11.29 10.42 7.30
C ASN A 224 9.85 9.93 7.48
N ALA A 225 9.09 9.73 6.39
CA ALA A 225 7.74 9.17 6.45
C ALA A 225 7.74 7.73 6.98
N VAL A 226 8.68 6.89 6.53
CA VAL A 226 8.85 5.53 7.08
C VAL A 226 9.18 5.58 8.58
N ALA A 227 10.05 6.50 9.01
CA ALA A 227 10.38 6.67 10.42
C ALA A 227 9.17 7.13 11.24
N ALA A 228 8.39 8.09 10.73
CA ALA A 228 7.16 8.56 11.36
C ALA A 228 6.12 7.43 11.49
N GLY A 229 5.90 6.66 10.43
CA GLY A 229 4.96 5.54 10.44
C GLY A 229 5.34 4.45 11.45
N LYS A 230 6.63 4.15 11.60
CA LYS A 230 7.12 3.25 12.67
C LYS A 230 6.80 3.79 14.07
N ARG A 231 7.08 5.08 14.30
CA ARG A 231 6.82 5.74 15.59
C ARG A 231 5.35 5.75 15.95
N VAL A 232 4.47 6.10 15.01
CA VAL A 232 3.01 6.05 15.21
C VAL A 232 2.60 4.67 15.73
N ARG A 233 3.08 3.59 15.11
CA ARG A 233 2.73 2.22 15.53
C ARG A 233 3.26 1.84 16.90
N SER A 234 4.52 2.17 17.19
CA SER A 234 5.12 1.85 18.48
C SER A 234 4.54 2.66 19.63
N GLU A 235 4.12 3.90 19.37
CA GLU A 235 3.70 4.85 20.42
C GLU A 235 2.18 4.87 20.64
N THR A 236 1.34 4.52 19.65
CA THR A 236 -0.12 4.69 19.74
C THR A 236 -0.90 3.38 19.82
N GLY A 237 -0.29 2.25 19.49
CA GLY A 237 -1.00 0.98 19.38
C GLY A 237 -2.03 0.92 18.25
N ILE A 238 -2.01 1.85 17.28
CA ILE A 238 -2.97 1.92 16.15
C ILE A 238 -3.09 0.61 15.33
N SER A 239 -2.09 -0.27 15.43
CA SER A 239 -2.09 -1.57 14.74
C SER A 239 -2.85 -2.66 15.50
N LYS A 240 -3.21 -2.43 16.77
CA LYS A 240 -3.92 -3.40 17.60
C LYS A 240 -5.39 -3.38 17.20
N GLY A 241 -5.88 -4.51 16.68
CA GLY A 241 -7.29 -4.66 16.29
C GLY A 241 -7.67 -4.03 14.95
N SER A 242 -6.71 -3.58 14.13
CA SER A 242 -7.03 -3.09 12.78
C SER A 242 -7.49 -4.24 11.89
N VAL A 243 -8.68 -4.08 11.29
CA VAL A 243 -9.33 -5.07 10.42
C VAL A 243 -8.72 -5.01 9.03
N SER A 244 -7.90 -5.97 8.60
CA SER A 244 -7.35 -6.00 7.22
C SER A 244 -8.43 -6.17 6.13
N VAL A 245 -8.09 -5.83 4.87
CA VAL A 245 -8.98 -6.09 3.72
C VAL A 245 -9.30 -7.58 3.61
N SER A 246 -8.31 -8.44 3.87
CA SER A 246 -8.52 -9.89 3.89
C SER A 246 -9.46 -10.34 5.02
N SER A 247 -9.45 -9.71 6.21
CA SER A 247 -10.46 -10.02 7.24
C SER A 247 -11.84 -9.56 6.85
N ALA A 248 -11.96 -8.36 6.28
CA ALA A 248 -13.25 -7.86 5.80
C ALA A 248 -13.79 -8.79 4.70
N ALA A 249 -12.90 -9.32 3.84
CA ALA A 249 -13.22 -10.34 2.84
C ALA A 249 -13.85 -11.59 3.46
N VAL A 250 -13.23 -12.15 4.50
CA VAL A 250 -13.75 -13.33 5.22
C VAL A 250 -15.07 -13.04 5.91
N GLU A 251 -15.21 -11.88 6.54
CA GLU A 251 -16.46 -11.52 7.24
C GLU A 251 -17.63 -11.37 6.28
N LEU A 252 -17.40 -10.76 5.10
CA LEU A 252 -18.45 -10.62 4.09
C LEU A 252 -18.85 -11.96 3.50
N THR A 253 -17.89 -12.84 3.20
CA THR A 253 -18.19 -14.16 2.63
C THR A 253 -18.91 -15.05 3.63
N GLU A 254 -18.58 -14.96 4.91
CA GLU A 254 -19.30 -15.65 5.98
C GLU A 254 -20.76 -15.16 6.06
N MET A 255 -20.99 -13.84 6.10
CA MET A 255 -22.34 -13.26 6.15
C MET A 255 -23.20 -13.62 4.93
N LEU A 256 -22.58 -13.78 3.76
CA LEU A 256 -23.29 -14.01 2.51
C LEU A 256 -23.35 -15.48 2.07
N SER A 257 -22.56 -16.36 2.70
CA SER A 257 -22.56 -17.80 2.42
C SER A 257 -23.96 -18.41 2.51
N GLN A 258 -24.67 -18.19 3.61
CA GLN A 258 -26.01 -18.73 3.81
C GLN A 258 -27.07 -18.15 2.86
N PRO A 259 -27.23 -16.81 2.69
CA PRO A 259 -28.25 -16.27 1.81
C PRO A 259 -27.98 -16.52 0.32
N ASP A 260 -26.71 -16.55 -0.11
CA ASP A 260 -26.36 -16.54 -1.54
C ASP A 260 -25.97 -17.95 -2.05
N LEU A 261 -25.39 -18.80 -1.19
CA LEU A 261 -25.01 -20.18 -1.54
C LEU A 261 -25.89 -21.24 -0.88
N ASN A 262 -26.76 -20.85 0.07
CA ASN A 262 -27.55 -21.78 0.89
C ASN A 262 -26.68 -22.84 1.59
N LEU A 263 -25.48 -22.43 2.03
CA LEU A 263 -24.47 -23.28 2.64
C LEU A 263 -23.87 -22.59 3.88
N PRO A 264 -23.70 -23.28 5.02
CA PRO A 264 -22.93 -22.74 6.13
C PRO A 264 -21.49 -22.46 5.73
N PHE A 265 -20.93 -21.32 6.16
CA PHE A 265 -19.55 -20.95 5.83
C PHE A 265 -18.53 -22.03 6.24
N SER A 266 -18.75 -22.73 7.35
CA SER A 266 -17.90 -23.81 7.85
C SER A 266 -17.84 -25.04 6.92
N GLU A 267 -18.81 -25.20 6.02
CA GLU A 267 -18.87 -26.31 5.06
C GLU A 267 -18.43 -25.88 3.64
N ALA A 268 -18.11 -24.60 3.45
CA ALA A 268 -17.74 -24.06 2.16
C ALA A 268 -16.35 -24.53 1.71
N ARG A 269 -16.25 -25.04 0.49
CA ARG A 269 -14.98 -25.34 -0.16
C ARG A 269 -14.36 -24.05 -0.67
N LEU A 270 -13.29 -23.62 -0.02
CA LEU A 270 -12.59 -22.38 -0.34
C LEU A 270 -11.44 -22.63 -1.31
N ALA A 271 -11.32 -21.76 -2.31
CA ALA A 271 -10.10 -21.64 -3.10
C ALA A 271 -9.62 -20.20 -3.16
N VAL A 272 -8.32 -20.02 -3.35
CA VAL A 272 -7.71 -18.72 -3.60
C VAL A 272 -6.75 -18.80 -4.77
N VAL A 273 -6.88 -17.86 -5.70
CA VAL A 273 -5.98 -17.68 -6.83
C VAL A 273 -4.94 -16.64 -6.46
N GLY A 274 -3.68 -17.09 -6.36
CA GLY A 274 -2.54 -16.31 -5.91
C GLY A 274 -2.05 -16.71 -4.52
N ALA A 275 -0.74 -16.58 -4.30
CA ALA A 275 -0.05 -16.93 -3.05
C ALA A 275 0.76 -15.73 -2.52
N GLY A 276 0.16 -14.53 -2.53
CA GLY A 276 0.82 -13.30 -2.11
C GLY A 276 0.60 -12.95 -0.63
N THR A 277 1.03 -11.75 -0.24
CA THR A 277 0.79 -11.20 1.11
C THR A 277 -0.69 -11.16 1.48
N MET A 278 -1.56 -10.85 0.51
CA MET A 278 -3.02 -10.83 0.70
C MET A 278 -3.58 -12.21 1.00
N THR A 279 -3.09 -13.24 0.30
CA THR A 279 -3.42 -14.64 0.56
C THR A 279 -2.99 -15.06 1.96
N ARG A 280 -1.78 -14.67 2.40
CA ARG A 280 -1.32 -14.96 3.77
C ARG A 280 -2.26 -14.40 4.83
N LEU A 281 -2.67 -13.13 4.68
CA LEU A 281 -3.63 -12.52 5.60
C LEU A 281 -5.01 -13.19 5.53
N LEU A 282 -5.45 -13.57 4.32
CA LEU A 282 -6.69 -14.29 4.12
C LEU A 282 -6.68 -15.63 4.87
N VAL A 283 -5.65 -16.45 4.66
CA VAL A 283 -5.46 -17.73 5.37
C VAL A 283 -5.39 -17.53 6.88
N THR A 284 -4.69 -16.49 7.35
CA THR A 284 -4.64 -16.15 8.80
C THR A 284 -6.04 -15.93 9.38
N HIS A 285 -6.87 -15.15 8.70
CA HIS A 285 -8.23 -14.85 9.16
C HIS A 285 -9.16 -16.05 9.01
N LEU A 286 -9.06 -16.82 7.94
CA LEU A 286 -9.82 -18.04 7.76
C LEU A 286 -9.47 -19.09 8.82
N ALA A 287 -8.18 -19.29 9.12
CA ALA A 287 -7.72 -20.19 10.18
C ALA A 287 -8.28 -19.79 11.54
N SER A 288 -8.34 -18.49 11.85
CA SER A 288 -8.96 -17.99 13.10
C SER A 288 -10.47 -18.28 13.21
N ARG A 289 -11.14 -18.59 12.07
CA ARG A 289 -12.54 -18.98 11.99
C ARG A 289 -12.74 -20.50 11.89
N GLY A 290 -11.68 -21.28 12.10
CA GLY A 290 -11.74 -22.74 12.05
C GLY A 290 -11.65 -23.33 10.64
N LEU A 291 -11.02 -22.63 9.69
CA LEU A 291 -10.70 -23.22 8.40
C LEU A 291 -9.82 -24.46 8.56
N GLU A 292 -10.30 -25.59 8.07
CA GLU A 292 -9.54 -26.84 8.05
C GLU A 292 -8.84 -27.09 6.70
N LYS A 293 -9.44 -26.64 5.60
CA LYS A 293 -8.96 -26.93 4.24
C LYS A 293 -9.14 -25.76 3.26
N ILE A 294 -8.13 -25.50 2.44
CA ILE A 294 -8.18 -24.51 1.36
C ILE A 294 -7.34 -24.95 0.16
N THR A 295 -7.81 -24.66 -1.05
CA THR A 295 -7.03 -24.88 -2.28
C THR A 295 -6.38 -23.57 -2.74
N ILE A 296 -5.06 -23.57 -2.96
CA ILE A 296 -4.32 -22.42 -3.50
C ILE A 296 -3.91 -22.71 -4.93
N VAL A 297 -4.40 -21.91 -5.87
CA VAL A 297 -4.02 -21.98 -7.27
C VAL A 297 -2.99 -20.89 -7.54
N ASN A 298 -1.80 -21.24 -8.02
CA ASN A 298 -0.76 -20.25 -8.32
C ASN A 298 0.04 -20.59 -9.58
N ARG A 299 0.68 -19.57 -10.17
CA ARG A 299 1.54 -19.74 -11.35
C ARG A 299 2.81 -20.55 -11.08
N SER A 300 3.32 -20.49 -9.86
CA SER A 300 4.54 -21.19 -9.44
C SER A 300 4.38 -21.83 -8.06
N LEU A 301 5.14 -22.89 -7.80
CA LEU A 301 5.09 -23.67 -6.56
C LEU A 301 5.79 -23.03 -5.33
N PRO A 302 6.91 -22.29 -5.45
CA PRO A 302 7.66 -21.89 -4.25
C PRO A 302 6.86 -21.07 -3.24
N ARG A 303 6.12 -20.05 -3.70
CA ARG A 303 5.32 -19.18 -2.83
C ARG A 303 4.19 -19.90 -2.08
N PRO A 304 3.32 -20.71 -2.73
CA PRO A 304 2.29 -21.44 -1.99
C PRO A 304 2.88 -22.52 -1.07
N GLN A 305 4.06 -23.08 -1.37
CA GLN A 305 4.76 -24.01 -0.48
C GLN A 305 5.25 -23.30 0.79
N GLU A 306 5.94 -22.16 0.65
CA GLU A 306 6.36 -21.32 1.78
C GLU A 306 5.16 -20.87 2.63
N LEU A 307 4.01 -20.64 2.00
CA LEU A 307 2.77 -20.30 2.69
C LEU A 307 2.20 -21.50 3.45
N ALA A 308 2.18 -22.70 2.86
CA ALA A 308 1.75 -23.92 3.53
C ALA A 308 2.60 -24.23 4.77
N GLU A 309 3.92 -24.03 4.69
CA GLU A 309 4.83 -24.19 5.84
C GLU A 309 4.51 -23.25 7.01
N GLN A 310 3.91 -22.09 6.76
CA GLN A 310 3.51 -21.13 7.80
C GLN A 310 2.20 -21.51 8.50
N PHE A 311 1.39 -22.40 7.92
CA PHE A 311 0.09 -22.82 8.45
C PHE A 311 -0.02 -24.35 8.49
N PRO A 312 0.77 -25.03 9.35
CA PRO A 312 0.80 -26.49 9.42
C PRO A 312 -0.53 -27.13 9.86
N ASP A 313 -1.39 -26.35 10.52
CA ASP A 313 -2.70 -26.80 11.03
C ASP A 313 -3.83 -26.71 9.98
N VAL A 314 -3.54 -26.19 8.78
CA VAL A 314 -4.51 -26.06 7.68
C VAL A 314 -4.09 -26.98 6.53
N ASP A 315 -5.02 -27.79 6.03
CA ASP A 315 -4.81 -28.60 4.81
C ASP A 315 -4.79 -27.68 3.58
N ILE A 316 -3.60 -27.24 3.17
CA ILE A 316 -3.41 -26.39 1.99
C ILE A 316 -3.09 -27.26 0.77
N GLU A 317 -4.10 -27.45 -0.09
CA GLU A 317 -3.92 -28.12 -1.37
C GLU A 317 -3.37 -27.13 -2.42
N ILE A 318 -2.18 -27.39 -2.94
CA ILE A 318 -1.53 -26.52 -3.94
C ILE A 318 -1.85 -27.04 -5.35
N LYS A 319 -2.34 -26.15 -6.21
CA LYS A 319 -2.64 -26.40 -7.62
C LYS A 319 -1.95 -25.40 -8.53
N LEU A 320 -1.65 -25.83 -9.75
CA LEU A 320 -1.11 -24.96 -10.79
C LEU A 320 -2.24 -24.34 -11.61
N MET A 321 -1.87 -23.36 -12.44
CA MET A 321 -2.84 -22.58 -13.19
C MET A 321 -3.59 -23.39 -14.26
N ASP A 322 -3.02 -24.51 -14.70
CA ASP A 322 -3.67 -25.47 -15.60
C ASP A 322 -4.91 -26.13 -14.95
N ASP A 323 -4.91 -26.27 -13.62
CA ASP A 323 -6.03 -26.83 -12.85
C ASP A 323 -7.06 -25.77 -12.43
N LEU A 324 -6.88 -24.49 -12.82
CA LEU A 324 -7.67 -23.36 -12.32
C LEU A 324 -9.19 -23.63 -12.43
N TRP A 325 -9.65 -24.03 -13.62
CA TRP A 325 -11.08 -24.18 -13.88
C TRP A 325 -11.69 -25.40 -13.20
N ASP A 326 -10.91 -26.46 -13.04
CA ASP A 326 -11.30 -27.63 -12.25
C ASP A 326 -11.48 -27.27 -10.76
N VAL A 327 -10.57 -26.45 -10.23
CA VAL A 327 -10.65 -25.94 -8.86
C VAL A 327 -11.86 -25.03 -8.72
N VAL A 328 -12.00 -24.03 -9.59
CA VAL A 328 -13.15 -23.11 -9.58
C VAL A 328 -14.46 -23.91 -9.62
N GLY A 329 -14.61 -24.87 -10.53
CA GLY A 329 -15.81 -25.70 -10.65
C GLY A 329 -16.14 -26.53 -9.39
N ARG A 330 -15.16 -26.81 -8.53
CA ARG A 330 -15.32 -27.57 -7.28
C ARG A 330 -15.32 -26.71 -6.02
N SER A 331 -15.13 -25.40 -6.14
CA SER A 331 -15.10 -24.44 -5.02
C SER A 331 -16.41 -23.68 -4.88
N ASP A 332 -16.85 -23.47 -3.65
CA ASP A 332 -18.08 -22.73 -3.34
C ASP A 332 -17.78 -21.22 -3.25
N ILE A 333 -16.58 -20.89 -2.78
CA ILE A 333 -16.08 -19.52 -2.65
C ILE A 333 -14.66 -19.48 -3.23
N VAL A 334 -14.42 -18.57 -4.17
CA VAL A 334 -13.11 -18.38 -4.82
C VAL A 334 -12.65 -16.95 -4.60
N TYR A 335 -11.50 -16.80 -3.95
CA TYR A 335 -10.83 -15.52 -3.76
C TYR A 335 -9.80 -15.29 -4.87
N THR A 336 -9.67 -14.07 -5.38
CA THR A 336 -8.57 -13.67 -6.27
C THR A 336 -7.68 -12.64 -5.60
N ALA A 337 -6.37 -12.93 -5.54
CA ALA A 337 -5.38 -12.14 -4.82
C ALA A 337 -4.04 -12.13 -5.58
N THR A 338 -4.08 -11.90 -6.89
CA THR A 338 -2.90 -11.87 -7.75
C THR A 338 -2.50 -10.45 -8.13
N SER A 339 -1.28 -10.30 -8.67
CA SER A 339 -0.78 -9.07 -9.26
C SER A 339 -1.00 -8.99 -10.78
N CYS A 340 -1.94 -9.77 -11.32
CA CYS A 340 -2.26 -9.77 -12.74
C CYS A 340 -2.95 -8.44 -13.12
N THR A 341 -2.61 -7.90 -14.29
CA THR A 341 -3.26 -6.72 -14.86
C THR A 341 -4.52 -7.07 -15.64
N ASP A 342 -4.59 -8.30 -16.17
CA ASP A 342 -5.74 -8.82 -16.89
C ASP A 342 -6.70 -9.59 -15.98
N TYR A 343 -7.95 -9.72 -16.41
CA TYR A 343 -8.92 -10.59 -15.73
C TYR A 343 -8.45 -12.04 -15.77
N VAL A 344 -8.26 -12.63 -14.59
CA VAL A 344 -7.97 -14.06 -14.41
C VAL A 344 -9.25 -14.87 -14.61
N ILE A 345 -10.39 -14.31 -14.16
CA ILE A 345 -11.71 -14.90 -14.31
C ILE A 345 -12.62 -13.87 -14.99
N ASP A 346 -13.21 -14.20 -16.12
CA ASP A 346 -14.24 -13.42 -16.80
C ASP A 346 -15.35 -14.35 -17.33
N GLN A 347 -16.46 -13.79 -17.81
CA GLN A 347 -17.60 -14.60 -18.24
C GLN A 347 -17.21 -15.51 -19.41
N GLU A 348 -16.47 -15.00 -20.40
CA GLU A 348 -16.05 -15.75 -21.58
C GLU A 348 -15.22 -16.98 -21.20
N LYS A 349 -14.22 -16.82 -20.32
CA LYS A 349 -13.38 -17.93 -19.85
C LYS A 349 -14.18 -18.92 -19.02
N MET A 350 -15.11 -18.47 -18.19
CA MET A 350 -15.98 -19.38 -17.43
C MET A 350 -16.87 -20.22 -18.34
N GLU A 351 -17.47 -19.60 -19.36
CA GLU A 351 -18.31 -20.29 -20.35
C GLU A 351 -17.49 -21.28 -21.17
N ALA A 352 -16.31 -20.87 -21.66
CA ALA A 352 -15.40 -21.71 -22.43
C ALA A 352 -14.93 -22.96 -21.66
N ASN A 353 -14.87 -22.87 -20.33
CA ASN A 353 -14.48 -23.98 -19.45
C ASN A 353 -15.69 -24.72 -18.83
N GLY A 354 -16.89 -24.56 -19.41
CA GLY A 354 -18.06 -25.37 -19.04
C GLY A 354 -18.68 -25.04 -17.68
N LEU A 355 -18.38 -23.86 -17.13
CA LEU A 355 -18.99 -23.38 -15.88
C LEU A 355 -20.31 -22.65 -16.12
N ALA A 356 -20.71 -22.45 -17.39
CA ALA A 356 -21.99 -21.83 -17.75
C ALA A 356 -23.19 -22.61 -17.16
N GLY A 357 -24.07 -21.93 -16.40
CA GLY A 357 -25.27 -22.53 -15.81
C GLY A 357 -24.98 -23.61 -14.75
N GLY A 358 -23.76 -23.66 -14.22
CA GLY A 358 -23.36 -24.56 -13.15
C GLY A 358 -23.96 -24.19 -11.78
N ARG A 359 -23.42 -24.85 -10.75
CA ARG A 359 -23.71 -24.54 -9.34
C ARG A 359 -23.34 -23.08 -8.99
N PRO A 360 -23.99 -22.46 -8.00
CA PRO A 360 -23.60 -21.12 -7.56
C PRO A 360 -22.19 -21.14 -6.96
N ILE A 361 -21.38 -20.14 -7.31
CA ILE A 361 -20.04 -19.92 -6.74
C ILE A 361 -19.91 -18.44 -6.40
N MET A 362 -19.38 -18.15 -5.23
CA MET A 362 -19.09 -16.79 -4.79
C MET A 362 -17.68 -16.41 -5.20
N LEU A 363 -17.55 -15.39 -6.05
CA LEU A 363 -16.26 -14.86 -6.51
C LEU A 363 -15.90 -13.60 -5.74
N VAL A 364 -14.72 -13.57 -5.12
CA VAL A 364 -14.30 -12.50 -4.22
C VAL A 364 -12.97 -11.94 -4.68
N ASP A 365 -13.01 -10.72 -5.24
CA ASP A 365 -11.80 -10.06 -5.71
C ASP A 365 -11.20 -9.16 -4.63
N ILE A 366 -9.96 -9.47 -4.23
CA ILE A 366 -9.16 -8.64 -3.32
C ILE A 366 -7.91 -8.07 -4.02
N SER A 367 -7.92 -8.06 -5.36
CA SER A 367 -6.85 -7.50 -6.21
C SER A 367 -7.19 -6.15 -6.82
N VAL A 368 -6.14 -5.37 -7.09
CA VAL A 368 -6.19 -4.15 -7.89
C VAL A 368 -4.92 -4.07 -8.76
N PRO A 369 -5.02 -4.02 -10.11
CA PRO A 369 -6.24 -4.09 -10.93
C PRO A 369 -7.09 -5.34 -10.68
N ARG A 370 -8.38 -5.24 -11.01
CA ARG A 370 -9.33 -6.34 -10.77
C ARG A 370 -8.91 -7.58 -11.55
N ASN A 371 -9.00 -8.73 -10.90
CA ASN A 371 -8.75 -10.04 -11.51
C ASN A 371 -10.05 -10.72 -11.93
N ILE A 372 -11.21 -10.19 -11.55
CA ILE A 372 -12.52 -10.68 -11.97
C ILE A 372 -13.20 -9.65 -12.89
N GLY A 373 -13.68 -10.12 -14.04
CA GLY A 373 -14.39 -9.32 -15.04
C GLY A 373 -15.71 -8.75 -14.52
N GLU A 374 -16.10 -7.57 -15.01
CA GLU A 374 -17.36 -6.93 -14.62
C GLU A 374 -18.61 -7.66 -15.14
N ASP A 375 -18.43 -8.37 -16.25
CA ASP A 375 -19.41 -9.20 -16.94
C ASP A 375 -19.88 -10.39 -16.10
N CYS A 376 -19.03 -10.88 -15.18
CA CYS A 376 -19.38 -11.93 -14.22
C CYS A 376 -20.58 -11.57 -13.31
N LYS A 377 -21.05 -10.31 -13.28
CA LYS A 377 -22.24 -9.89 -12.49
C LYS A 377 -23.58 -10.36 -13.05
N ASN A 378 -23.68 -10.66 -14.35
CA ASN A 378 -24.96 -10.81 -15.05
C ASN A 378 -25.32 -12.26 -15.43
N VAL A 379 -24.53 -13.26 -15.04
CA VAL A 379 -24.77 -14.65 -15.41
C VAL A 379 -25.90 -15.23 -14.55
N SER A 380 -26.99 -15.66 -15.19
CA SER A 380 -28.32 -15.94 -14.63
C SER A 380 -28.46 -17.10 -13.63
N LEU A 381 -27.36 -17.63 -13.09
CA LEU A 381 -27.32 -18.62 -11.99
C LEU A 381 -26.22 -18.31 -10.94
N TRP A 382 -25.73 -17.07 -10.92
CA TRP A 382 -24.61 -16.64 -10.09
C TRP A 382 -25.06 -15.53 -9.14
N PHE A 383 -25.10 -15.83 -7.84
CA PHE A 383 -25.20 -14.81 -6.79
C PHE A 383 -23.79 -14.31 -6.48
N GLY A 384 -23.30 -13.44 -7.36
CA GLY A 384 -22.02 -12.78 -7.18
C GLY A 384 -22.08 -11.82 -6.00
N VAL A 385 -21.41 -12.17 -4.91
CA VAL A 385 -20.85 -11.15 -4.02
C VAL A 385 -19.61 -10.61 -4.70
N LEU A 386 -19.82 -9.81 -5.74
CA LEU A 386 -18.79 -8.86 -6.12
C LEU A 386 -18.46 -8.08 -4.85
N PHE A 387 -17.20 -8.10 -4.43
CA PHE A 387 -16.71 -7.16 -3.43
C PHE A 387 -16.79 -5.75 -4.02
N ARG A 388 -18.00 -5.22 -4.04
CA ARG A 388 -18.26 -3.80 -4.06
C ARG A 388 -17.89 -3.35 -2.67
N PHE A 389 -16.60 -3.16 -2.40
CA PHE A 389 -16.26 -2.12 -1.43
C PHE A 389 -16.70 -0.82 -2.09
N VAL A 390 -17.94 -0.50 -1.74
CA VAL A 390 -18.58 0.80 -1.72
C VAL A 390 -17.57 1.92 -1.97
N SER A 391 -17.76 2.61 -3.08
CA SER A 391 -17.53 4.05 -3.14
C SER A 391 -18.21 4.65 -1.90
N PHE A 392 -17.43 4.88 -0.85
CA PHE A 392 -17.75 5.83 0.21
C PHE A 392 -16.85 7.03 0.02
#